data_AF-A0A7X9J844-F1
#
_entry.id   AF-A0A7X9J844-F1
#
_cell.length_a   1.000
_cell.length_b   1.000
_cell.length_c   1.000
_cell.angle_alpha   90.00
_cell.angle_beta   90.00
_cell.angle_gamma   90.00
#
_symmetry.space_group_name_H-M   'P 1'
#
loop_
_entity.id
_entity.type
_entity.pdbx_description
1 polymer ?
#
loop_
_entity_poly.entity_id
_entity_poly.type
_entity_poly.pdbx_seq_one_letter_code
_entity_poly.pdbx_strand_id
1 'polypeptide(L)'
;MVRIPISIYLGWISVATIANVTDVLDYAGFKGGMLSGQVWAAILLGVASLLALLMTVIRKDVAFVAVLLWAFIGIAIKFSQEPVVATAAWIASGLMVGLMLVSGVLALRKRA
;
A
#
# COMPACT_ATOMS: atom_id res chain seq x y z
N MET A 1 -2.69 -24.04 4.92
CA MET A 1 -2.68 -23.61 3.50
C MET A 1 -3.77 -22.58 3.15
N VAL A 2 -4.80 -22.38 3.99
CA VAL A 2 -5.92 -21.44 3.71
C VAL A 2 -5.58 -19.97 3.99
N ARG A 3 -4.53 -19.66 4.76
CA ARG A 3 -4.22 -18.27 5.16
C ARG A 3 -3.75 -17.40 3.98
N ILE A 4 -2.87 -17.92 3.12
CA ILE A 4 -2.27 -17.12 2.03
C ILE A 4 -3.31 -16.63 1.01
N PRO A 5 -4.23 -17.47 0.49
CA PRO A 5 -5.28 -17.00 -0.43
C PRO A 5 -6.18 -15.93 0.20
N ILE A 6 -6.57 -16.09 1.48
CA ILE A 6 -7.39 -15.12 2.19
C ILE A 6 -6.64 -13.79 2.36
N SER A 7 -5.36 -13.84 2.72
CA SER A 7 -4.51 -12.66 2.88
C SER A 7 -4.37 -11.84 1.59
N ILE A 8 -4.16 -12.53 0.46
CA ILE A 8 -4.10 -11.90 -0.87
C ILE A 8 -5.44 -11.25 -1.19
N TYR A 9 -6.55 -11.95 -0.95
CA TYR A 9 -7.89 -11.44 -1.20
C TYR A 9 -8.20 -10.18 -0.38
N LEU A 10 -7.86 -10.20 0.92
CA LEU A 10 -7.99 -9.02 1.79
C LEU A 10 -7.12 -7.86 1.31
N GLY A 11 -5.90 -8.13 0.84
CA GLY A 11 -5.03 -7.12 0.23
C GLY A 11 -5.69 -6.42 -0.95
N TRP A 12 -6.26 -7.20 -1.88
CA TRP A 12 -6.98 -6.65 -3.02
C TRP A 12 -8.25 -5.91 -2.64
N ILE A 13 -9.00 -6.38 -1.64
CA ILE A 13 -10.16 -5.65 -1.12
C ILE A 13 -9.73 -4.27 -0.59
N SER A 14 -8.61 -4.19 0.13
CA SER A 14 -8.10 -2.90 0.62
C SER A 14 -7.73 -1.96 -0.53
N VAL A 15 -7.01 -2.45 -1.55
CA VAL A 15 -6.65 -1.67 -2.74
C VAL A 15 -7.90 -1.18 -3.47
N ALA A 16 -8.86 -2.07 -3.73
CA ALA A 16 -10.10 -1.73 -4.42
C ALA A 16 -10.94 -0.72 -3.62
N THR A 17 -11.00 -0.86 -2.29
CA THR A 17 -11.69 0.10 -1.42
C THR A 17 -11.09 1.49 -1.54
N ILE A 18 -9.76 1.61 -1.47
CA ILE A 18 -9.08 2.90 -1.58
C ILE A 18 -9.30 3.52 -2.96
N ALA A 19 -9.18 2.73 -4.03
CA ALA A 19 -9.41 3.20 -5.39
C ALA A 19 -10.87 3.69 -5.57
N ASN A 20 -11.85 2.89 -5.17
CA ASN A 20 -13.27 3.23 -5.30
C ASN A 20 -13.65 4.47 -4.48
N VAL A 21 -13.12 4.61 -3.26
CA VAL A 21 -13.35 5.82 -2.45
C VAL A 21 -12.76 7.05 -3.14
N THR A 22 -11.57 6.92 -3.74
CA THR A 22 -10.94 8.03 -4.48
C THR A 22 -11.75 8.40 -5.72
N ASP A 23 -12.25 7.41 -6.48
CA ASP A 23 -13.07 7.62 -7.66
C ASP A 23 -14.43 8.25 -7.30
N VAL A 24 -15.06 7.84 -6.19
CA VAL A 24 -16.31 8.45 -5.70
C VAL A 24 -16.08 9.91 -5.30
N LEU A 25 -14.96 10.21 -4.65
CA LEU A 25 -14.61 11.59 -4.29
C LEU A 25 -14.38 12.44 -5.54
N ASP A 26 -13.68 11.93 -6.55
CA ASP A 26 -13.48 12.63 -7.82
C ASP A 26 -14.82 12.87 -8.55
N TYR A 27 -15.68 11.85 -8.62
CA TYR A 27 -17.02 11.95 -9.19
C TYR A 27 -17.90 12.98 -8.47
N ALA A 28 -17.82 13.05 -7.13
CA ALA A 28 -18.53 14.05 -6.34
C ALA A 28 -17.97 15.48 -6.51
N GLY A 29 -16.94 15.67 -7.34
CA GLY A 29 -16.30 16.96 -7.58
C GLY A 29 -15.41 17.42 -6.43
N PHE A 30 -15.00 16.52 -5.53
CA PHE A 30 -14.11 16.86 -4.42
C PHE A 30 -12.70 17.15 -4.95
N LYS A 31 -12.36 18.43 -5.08
CA LYS A 31 -11.04 18.89 -5.56
C LYS A 31 -9.91 18.79 -4.52
N GLY A 32 -10.13 18.10 -3.40
CA GLY A 32 -9.17 18.01 -2.29
C GLY A 32 -9.37 19.02 -1.15
N GLY A 33 -10.44 19.83 -1.19
CA GLY A 33 -10.69 20.84 -0.16
C GLY A 33 -9.55 21.88 -0.11
N MET A 34 -8.86 21.99 1.03
CA MET A 34 -7.72 22.89 1.24
C MET A 34 -6.39 22.35 0.67
N LEU A 35 -6.32 21.06 0.35
CA LEU A 35 -5.10 20.39 -0.14
C LEU A 35 -5.24 20.00 -1.61
N SER A 36 -4.12 19.95 -2.34
CA SER A 36 -4.14 19.49 -3.74
C SER A 36 -4.40 17.98 -3.82
N GLY A 37 -4.92 17.52 -4.97
CA GLY A 37 -5.14 16.09 -5.21
C GLY A 37 -3.87 15.24 -5.07
N GLN A 38 -2.70 15.79 -5.41
CA GLN A 38 -1.41 15.13 -5.24
C GLN A 38 -1.09 14.87 -3.75
N VAL A 39 -1.38 15.85 -2.88
CA VAL A 39 -1.18 15.71 -1.43
C VAL A 39 -2.14 14.65 -0.86
N TRP A 40 -3.39 14.63 -1.33
CA TRP A 40 -4.34 13.58 -0.96
C TRP A 40 -3.88 12.18 -1.37
N ALA A 41 -3.36 12.02 -2.59
CA ALA A 41 -2.81 10.75 -3.05
C ALA A 41 -1.62 10.30 -2.16
N ALA A 42 -0.73 11.23 -1.80
CA ALA A 42 0.38 10.94 -0.89
C ALA A 42 -0.10 10.52 0.52
N ILE A 43 -1.14 11.19 1.05
CA ILE A 43 -1.75 10.82 2.34
C ILE A 43 -2.34 9.41 2.27
N LEU A 44 -3.09 9.08 1.21
CA LEU A 44 -3.68 7.75 1.03
C LEU A 44 -2.62 6.65 0.92
N LEU A 45 -1.51 6.91 0.21
CA LEU A 45 -0.35 6.01 0.18
C LEU A 45 0.26 5.81 1.58
N GLY A 46 0.32 6.87 2.39
CA GLY A 46 0.75 6.80 3.79
C GLY A 46 -0.17 5.92 4.65
N VAL A 47 -1.49 6.11 4.53
CA VAL A 47 -2.49 5.29 5.23
C VAL A 47 -2.39 3.81 4.83
N ALA A 48 -2.28 3.53 3.53
CA ALA A 48 -2.11 2.17 3.02
C ALA A 48 -0.80 1.52 3.53
N SER A 49 0.29 2.29 3.58
CA SER A 49 1.58 1.84 4.12
C SER A 49 1.50 1.52 5.62
N LEU A 50 0.77 2.33 6.38
CA LEU A 50 0.52 2.07 7.81
C LEU A 50 -0.28 0.78 8.01
N LEU A 51 -1.31 0.55 7.19
CA LEU A 51 -2.07 -0.71 7.22
C LEU A 51 -1.19 -1.92 6.93
N ALA A 52 -0.31 -1.83 5.92
CA ALA A 52 0.64 -2.90 5.63
C ALA A 52 1.62 -3.13 6.79
N LEU A 53 2.12 -2.08 7.43
CA LEU A 53 2.95 -2.19 8.63
C LEU A 53 2.22 -2.92 9.76
N LEU A 54 0.98 -2.51 10.07
CA LEU A 54 0.17 -3.15 11.11
C LEU A 54 -0.10 -4.62 10.81
N MET A 55 -0.45 -4.96 9.57
CA MET A 55 -0.67 -6.34 9.14
C MET A 55 0.60 -7.18 9.22
N THR A 56 1.76 -6.58 8.91
CA THR A 56 3.07 -7.24 9.04
C THR A 56 3.41 -7.52 10.51
N VAL A 57 3.27 -6.52 11.38
CA VAL A 57 3.67 -6.63 12.79
C VAL A 57 2.72 -7.54 13.58
N ILE A 58 1.41 -7.35 13.41
CA ILE A 58 0.40 -8.05 14.21
C ILE A 58 0.13 -9.46 13.67
N ARG A 59 0.00 -9.60 12.34
CA ARG A 59 -0.41 -10.87 11.71
C ARG A 59 0.70 -11.61 10.98
N LYS A 60 1.91 -11.03 10.86
CA LYS A 60 3.05 -11.59 10.11
C LYS A 60 2.67 -11.96 8.67
N ASP A 61 1.81 -11.14 8.07
CA ASP A 61 1.18 -11.43 6.80
C ASP A 61 1.96 -10.82 5.63
N VAL A 62 2.97 -11.54 5.16
CA VAL A 62 3.82 -11.10 4.03
C VAL A 62 3.05 -11.10 2.71
N ALA A 63 2.04 -11.96 2.56
CA ALA A 63 1.26 -12.05 1.33
C ALA A 63 0.39 -10.79 1.12
N PHE A 64 -0.17 -10.23 2.19
CA PHE A 64 -0.86 -8.93 2.15
C PHE A 64 0.07 -7.80 1.69
N VAL A 65 1.29 -7.75 2.23
CA VAL A 65 2.29 -6.72 1.89
C VAL A 65 2.71 -6.82 0.42
N ALA A 66 2.81 -8.03 -0.13
CA ALA A 66 3.14 -8.24 -1.54
C ALA A 66 2.11 -7.59 -2.49
N VAL A 67 0.82 -7.67 -2.13
CA VAL A 67 -0.26 -7.04 -2.92
C VAL A 67 -0.15 -5.52 -2.87
N LEU A 68 0.13 -4.95 -1.69
CA LEU A 68 0.32 -3.49 -1.58
C LEU A 68 1.56 -3.01 -2.32
N LEU A 69 2.67 -3.76 -2.27
CA LEU A 69 3.86 -3.46 -3.04
C LEU A 69 3.56 -3.40 -4.54
N TRP A 70 2.82 -4.38 -5.07
CA TRP A 70 2.37 -4.37 -6.46
C TRP A 70 1.54 -3.13 -6.78
N ALA A 71 0.58 -2.78 -5.91
CA ALA A 71 -0.28 -1.63 -6.11
C ALA A 71 0.51 -0.31 -6.10
N PHE A 72 1.46 -0.15 -5.18
CA PHE A 72 2.29 1.05 -5.08
C PHE A 72 3.20 1.22 -6.30
N ILE A 73 3.79 0.14 -6.82
CA ILE A 73 4.56 0.18 -8.06
C ILE A 73 3.65 0.60 -9.23
N GLY A 74 2.45 0.03 -9.33
CA GLY A 74 1.48 0.41 -10.37
C GLY A 74 1.11 1.90 -10.31
N ILE A 75 0.90 2.44 -9.09
CA ILE A 75 0.64 3.87 -8.86
C ILE A 75 1.85 4.71 -9.29
N ALA A 76 3.07 4.32 -8.92
CA ALA A 76 4.28 5.05 -9.27
C ALA A 76 4.50 5.14 -10.79
N ILE A 77 4.19 4.06 -11.51
CA ILE A 77 4.28 4.02 -12.98
C ILE A 77 3.18 4.88 -13.61
N LYS A 78 1.92 4.73 -13.16
CA LYS A 78 0.77 5.46 -13.69
C LYS A 78 0.90 6.98 -13.52
N PHE A 79 1.39 7.42 -12.37
CA PHE A 79 1.53 8.83 -12.03
C PHE A 79 2.98 9.34 -12.18
N SER A 80 3.75 8.75 -13.09
CA SER A 80 5.16 9.12 -13.33
C SER A 80 5.39 10.60 -13.71
N GLN A 81 4.37 11.26 -14.26
CA GLN A 81 4.41 12.69 -14.60
C GLN A 81 4.02 13.62 -13.43
N GLU A 82 3.64 13.04 -12.29
CA GLU A 82 3.23 13.76 -11.08
C GLU A 82 4.28 13.50 -9.98
N PRO A 83 5.34 14.34 -9.87
CA PRO A 83 6.53 14.01 -9.09
C PRO A 83 6.23 13.68 -7.62
N VAL A 84 5.33 14.43 -7.00
CA VAL A 84 4.93 14.24 -5.59
C VAL A 84 4.35 12.84 -5.38
N VAL A 85 3.45 12.39 -6.26
CA VAL A 85 2.76 11.10 -6.14
C VAL A 85 3.72 9.97 -6.50
N ALA A 86 4.48 10.11 -7.58
CA ALA A 86 5.44 9.10 -8.00
C ALA A 86 6.52 8.85 -6.93
N THR A 87 7.11 9.92 -6.38
CA THR A 87 8.12 9.80 -5.32
C THR A 87 7.54 9.17 -4.06
N ALA A 88 6.35 9.59 -3.63
CA ALA A 88 5.68 8.98 -2.48
C ALA A 88 5.42 7.48 -2.70
N ALA A 89 4.96 7.08 -3.88
CA ALA A 89 4.69 5.69 -4.23
C ALA A 89 5.96 4.83 -4.29
N TRP A 90 7.07 5.37 -4.82
CA TRP A 90 8.36 4.67 -4.80
C TRP A 90 8.91 4.51 -3.39
N ILE A 91 8.82 5.54 -2.54
CA ILE A 91 9.21 5.45 -1.13
C ILE A 91 8.37 4.38 -0.43
N ALA A 92 7.05 4.41 -0.59
CA ALA A 92 6.15 3.41 -0.02
C ALA A 92 6.50 1.99 -0.50
N SER A 93 6.80 1.82 -1.78
CA SER A 93 7.24 0.53 -2.34
C SER A 93 8.54 0.04 -1.69
N GLY A 94 9.54 0.93 -1.54
CA GLY A 94 10.79 0.62 -0.85
C GLY A 94 10.56 0.21 0.60
N LEU A 95 9.66 0.89 1.32
CA LEU A 95 9.27 0.52 2.68
C LEU A 95 8.64 -0.88 2.73
N MET A 96 7.76 -1.23 1.77
CA MET A 96 7.16 -2.56 1.72
C MET A 96 8.22 -3.65 1.51
N VAL A 97 9.18 -3.44 0.61
CA VAL A 97 10.30 -4.36 0.41
C VAL A 97 11.11 -4.53 1.70
N GLY A 98 11.44 -3.43 2.38
CA GLY A 98 12.13 -3.46 3.67
C GLY A 98 11.38 -4.28 4.72
N LEU A 99 10.05 -4.10 4.83
CA LEU A 99 9.21 -4.87 5.74
C LEU A 99 9.21 -6.38 5.42
N MET A 100 9.18 -6.74 4.13
CA MET A 100 9.25 -8.14 3.70
C MET A 100 10.61 -8.77 4.04
N LEU A 101 11.71 -8.04 3.85
CA LEU A 101 13.05 -8.53 4.20
C LEU A 101 13.20 -8.72 5.72
N VAL A 102 12.80 -7.74 6.53
CA VAL A 102 12.88 -7.81 7.99
C VAL A 102 12.03 -8.98 8.52
N SER A 103 10.80 -9.12 8.04
CA SER A 103 9.94 -10.24 8.46
C SER A 103 10.49 -11.60 8.03
N GLY A 104 11.09 -11.69 6.84
CA GLY A 104 11.80 -12.90 6.37
C GLY A 104 13.00 -13.27 7.24
N VAL A 105 13.87 -12.31 7.56
CA VAL A 105 15.04 -12.54 8.43
C VAL A 105 14.61 -12.96 9.84
N LEU A 106 13.59 -12.31 10.42
CA LEU A 106 13.06 -12.67 11.73
C LEU A 106 12.42 -14.07 11.75
N ALA A 107 11.81 -14.49 10.64
CA ALA A 107 11.28 -15.84 10.51
C ALA A 107 12.38 -16.91 10.43
N LEU A 108 13.49 -16.62 9.74
CA LEU A 108 14.65 -17.51 9.65
C LEU A 108 15.37 -17.66 11.00
N ARG A 109 15.56 -16.56 11.73
CA ARG A 109 16.18 -16.59 13.07
C ARG A 109 15.41 -17.41 14.10
N LYS A 110 14.09 -17.56 13.95
CA LYS A 110 13.25 -18.37 14.86
C LYS A 110 13.31 -19.87 14.58
N ARG A 111 13.90 -20.28 13.46
CA ARG A 111 14.01 -21.70 13.05
C ARG A 111 15.38 -22.32 13.38
N ALA A 112 16.38 -21.50 13.68
CA ALA A 112 17.70 -21.90 14.16
C ALA A 112 17.69 -21.99 15.70
#